data_AF-A0A430KX39-F1
#
_entry.id   AF-A0A430KX39-F1
#
_cell.length_a   1.000
_cell.length_b   1.000
_cell.length_c   1.000
_cell.angle_alpha   90.00
_cell.angle_beta   90.00
_cell.angle_gamma   90.00
#
_symmetry.space_group_name_H-M   'P 1'
#
loop_
_entity.id
_entity.type
_entity.pdbx_description
1 polymer ?
#
loop_
_entity_poly.entity_id
_entity_poly.type
_entity_poly.pdbx_seq_one_letter_code
_entity_poly.pdbx_strand_id
1 'polypeptide(L)'
;MIERLQKSKNAHGFLSAGGVQSVLQQLSLEVPSALFHVPAQNSGVFIYKATASVTVETFELSPSNNAVVATRGRLVRHFPANATEIPCRDLEDEDFQVALAKTLAKMSHQTVEETKHKVKKAKQNHVEDRETVHPRIVVDLLPGILRGAGEQVTVTGISKNTHEEVMWNNSKLPWRRSPLWLLIRVGLQLTMIRCSSRGRDVYKEFMVFMMAEALSISTKHGAASDQLHTMSAKACRRLCKLDQPRDGRWLTHIRHILSETSQSLAHRWDQICMENEGPLDLKAIESFKL
;
A
#
# COMPACT_ATOMS: atom_id res chain seq x y z
N MET A 1 2.44 13.41 4.49
CA MET A 1 1.71 12.66 3.43
C MET A 1 0.46 11.98 3.97
N ILE A 2 0.56 11.09 4.96
CA ILE A 2 -0.60 10.34 5.50
C ILE A 2 -1.67 11.27 6.08
N GLU A 3 -1.27 12.28 6.84
CA GLU A 3 -2.18 13.29 7.37
C GLU A 3 -3.00 13.98 6.26
N ARG A 4 -2.37 14.34 5.13
CA ARG A 4 -3.07 14.93 3.97
C ARG A 4 -4.02 13.93 3.29
N LEU A 5 -3.62 12.66 3.19
CA LEU A 5 -4.49 11.59 2.70
C LEU A 5 -5.73 11.39 3.60
N GLN A 6 -5.60 11.63 4.90
CA GLN A 6 -6.73 11.62 5.84
C GLN A 6 -7.57 12.88 5.70
N LYS A 7 -6.92 14.06 5.65
CA LYS A 7 -7.58 15.36 5.49
C LYS A 7 -8.40 15.47 4.19
N SER A 8 -7.97 14.79 3.13
CA SER A 8 -8.71 14.77 1.86
C SER A 8 -10.01 13.96 1.91
N LYS A 9 -10.26 13.20 2.99
CA LYS A 9 -11.39 12.26 3.08
C LYS A 9 -12.54 12.81 3.92
N ASN A 10 -13.75 12.33 3.62
CA ASN A 10 -14.93 12.48 4.47
C ASN A 10 -15.07 11.31 5.47
N ALA A 11 -16.11 11.36 6.30
CA ALA A 11 -16.40 10.34 7.31
C ALA A 11 -16.60 8.92 6.75
N HIS A 12 -16.95 8.80 5.46
CA HIS A 12 -17.14 7.51 4.78
C HIS A 12 -15.87 7.00 4.09
N GLY A 13 -14.76 7.72 4.19
CA GLY A 13 -13.48 7.36 3.58
C GLY A 13 -13.34 7.71 2.10
N PHE A 14 -14.33 8.40 1.51
CA PHE A 14 -14.28 8.96 0.15
C PHE A 14 -13.65 10.35 0.16
N LEU A 15 -13.24 10.86 -1.00
CA LEU A 15 -12.67 12.20 -1.10
C LEU A 15 -13.76 13.26 -0.92
N SER A 16 -13.47 14.32 -0.17
CA SER A 16 -14.31 15.52 -0.08
C SER A 16 -13.70 16.63 -0.95
N ALA A 17 -14.53 17.40 -1.66
CA ALA A 17 -14.02 18.46 -2.52
C ALA A 17 -13.21 19.50 -1.72
N GLY A 18 -13.75 19.96 -0.59
CA GLY A 18 -13.01 20.90 0.29
C GLY A 18 -11.72 20.31 0.87
N GLY A 19 -11.71 19.02 1.21
CA GLY A 19 -10.50 18.34 1.70
C GLY A 19 -9.43 18.21 0.62
N VAL A 20 -9.82 17.85 -0.61
CA VAL A 20 -8.91 17.77 -1.76
C VAL A 20 -8.36 19.15 -2.10
N GLN A 21 -9.20 20.18 -2.22
CA GLN A 21 -8.77 21.55 -2.49
C GLN A 21 -7.80 22.06 -1.43
N SER A 22 -8.09 21.84 -0.14
CA SER A 22 -7.19 22.23 0.93
C SER A 22 -5.82 21.52 0.86
N VAL A 23 -5.79 20.26 0.42
CA VAL A 23 -4.54 19.53 0.20
C VAL A 23 -3.77 20.07 -1.00
N LEU A 24 -4.45 20.48 -2.08
CA LEU A 24 -3.82 21.11 -3.25
C LEU A 24 -3.18 22.46 -2.88
N GLN A 25 -3.88 23.29 -2.11
CA GLN A 25 -3.38 24.58 -1.62
C GLN A 25 -2.16 24.44 -0.69
N GLN A 26 -2.02 23.30 -0.01
CA GLN A 26 -0.88 23.00 0.85
C GLN A 26 0.35 22.48 0.09
N LEU A 27 0.27 22.26 -1.23
CA LEU A 27 1.41 21.80 -2.02
C LEU A 27 2.43 22.92 -2.17
N SER A 28 3.64 22.67 -1.67
CA SER A 28 4.78 23.58 -1.74
C SER A 28 6.05 22.78 -2.06
N LEU A 29 7.18 23.45 -2.28
CA LEU A 29 8.45 22.76 -2.51
C LEU A 29 8.93 21.99 -1.27
N GLU A 30 8.57 22.44 -0.07
CA GLU A 30 8.84 21.73 1.19
C GLU A 30 7.90 20.53 1.37
N VAL A 31 6.71 20.61 0.79
CA VAL A 31 5.65 19.62 0.90
C VAL A 31 5.17 19.23 -0.52
N PRO A 32 6.03 18.58 -1.32
CA PRO A 32 5.81 18.51 -2.76
C PRO A 32 4.79 17.46 -3.17
N SER A 33 4.36 16.56 -2.27
CA SER A 33 3.53 15.42 -2.68
C SER A 33 2.18 15.32 -1.96
N ALA A 34 1.15 14.96 -2.72
CA ALA A 34 -0.18 14.56 -2.26
C ALA A 34 -0.59 13.20 -2.86
N LEU A 35 -1.47 12.50 -2.15
CA LEU A 35 -1.93 11.17 -2.50
C LEU A 35 -3.43 11.07 -2.24
N PHE A 36 -4.17 10.62 -3.25
CA PHE A 36 -5.63 10.50 -3.18
C PHE A 36 -6.07 9.08 -3.51
N HIS A 37 -6.96 8.56 -2.69
CA HIS A 37 -7.58 7.24 -2.88
C HIS A 37 -8.92 7.42 -3.60
N VAL A 38 -9.08 6.79 -4.76
CA VAL A 38 -10.31 6.86 -5.57
C VAL A 38 -10.94 5.45 -5.63
N PRO A 39 -11.56 4.98 -4.53
CA PRO A 39 -11.93 3.57 -4.38
C PRO A 39 -12.98 3.11 -5.39
N ALA A 40 -13.99 3.93 -5.71
CA ALA A 40 -15.03 3.56 -6.66
C ALA A 40 -14.49 3.28 -8.08
N GLN A 41 -13.31 3.82 -8.43
CA GLN A 41 -12.64 3.57 -9.71
C GLN A 41 -11.39 2.69 -9.59
N ASN A 42 -11.21 1.98 -8.46
CA ASN A 42 -10.06 1.11 -8.24
C ASN A 42 -8.70 1.79 -8.51
N SER A 43 -8.56 3.08 -8.16
CA SER A 43 -7.44 3.90 -8.61
C SER A 43 -6.83 4.79 -7.53
N GLY A 44 -5.57 5.12 -7.74
CA GLY A 44 -4.80 6.09 -6.99
C GLY A 44 -4.42 7.27 -7.86
N VAL A 45 -4.39 8.45 -7.25
CA VAL A 45 -3.82 9.66 -7.84
C VAL A 45 -2.69 10.14 -6.95
N PHE A 46 -1.51 10.30 -7.52
CA PHE A 46 -0.33 10.87 -6.88
C PHE A 46 -0.01 12.19 -7.55
N ILE A 47 0.14 13.25 -6.76
CA ILE A 47 0.50 14.57 -7.26
C ILE A 47 1.87 14.93 -6.70
N TYR A 48 2.75 15.42 -7.57
CA TYR A 48 4.08 15.90 -7.20
C TYR A 48 4.35 17.31 -7.79
N LYS A 49 4.60 18.29 -6.93
CA LYS A 49 4.96 19.67 -7.28
C LYS A 49 6.48 19.81 -7.39
N ALA A 50 6.93 20.23 -8.57
CA ALA A 50 8.27 20.71 -8.85
C ALA A 50 8.27 22.25 -8.87
N THR A 51 9.40 22.85 -9.23
CA THR A 51 9.58 24.31 -9.23
C THR A 51 8.62 25.02 -10.21
N ALA A 52 8.47 24.50 -11.43
CA ALA A 52 7.70 25.16 -12.49
C ALA A 52 6.40 24.43 -12.86
N SER A 53 6.28 23.15 -12.47
CA SER A 53 5.21 22.27 -12.89
C SER A 53 4.73 21.38 -11.75
N VAL A 54 3.55 20.80 -11.95
CA VAL A 54 2.99 19.75 -11.12
C VAL A 54 2.67 18.55 -11.98
N THR A 55 3.15 17.38 -11.58
CA THR A 55 2.82 16.12 -12.23
C THR A 55 1.66 15.45 -11.50
N VAL A 56 0.61 15.12 -12.24
CA VAL A 56 -0.50 14.27 -11.80
C VAL A 56 -0.29 12.87 -12.38
N GLU A 57 0.03 11.92 -11.51
CA GLU A 57 0.28 10.53 -11.83
C GLU A 57 -0.92 9.66 -11.42
N THR A 58 -1.43 8.82 -12.33
CA THR A 58 -2.60 7.96 -12.08
C THR A 58 -2.25 6.49 -12.27
N PHE A 59 -2.85 5.62 -11.44
CA PHE A 59 -2.60 4.19 -11.49
C PHE A 59 -3.70 3.35 -10.85
N GLU A 60 -3.84 2.12 -11.33
CA GLU A 60 -4.74 1.11 -10.80
C GLU A 60 -4.26 0.57 -9.44
N LEU A 61 -5.15 0.27 -8.50
CA LEU A 61 -4.78 -0.25 -7.18
C LEU A 61 -4.95 -1.77 -7.04
N SER A 62 -5.96 -2.37 -7.66
CA SER A 62 -6.22 -3.82 -7.58
C SER A 62 -6.22 -4.41 -8.98
N PRO A 63 -5.47 -5.49 -9.25
CA PRO A 63 -5.49 -6.14 -10.55
C PRO A 63 -6.78 -6.95 -10.75
N SER A 64 -7.14 -7.19 -12.01
CA SER A 64 -8.24 -8.09 -12.36
C SER A 64 -7.99 -9.53 -11.92
N ASN A 65 -9.06 -10.29 -11.67
CA ASN A 65 -8.94 -11.70 -11.28
C ASN A 65 -8.20 -12.51 -12.37
N ASN A 66 -8.44 -12.21 -13.65
CA ASN A 66 -7.73 -12.85 -14.74
C ASN A 66 -6.22 -12.60 -14.68
N ALA A 67 -5.79 -11.35 -14.44
CA ALA A 67 -4.37 -11.03 -14.29
C ALA A 67 -3.72 -11.79 -13.13
N VAL A 68 -4.46 -12.00 -12.04
CA VAL A 68 -3.99 -12.78 -10.89
C VAL A 68 -3.87 -14.27 -11.24
N VAL A 69 -4.92 -14.88 -11.80
CA VAL A 69 -4.97 -16.31 -12.09
C VAL A 69 -4.02 -16.72 -13.23
N ALA A 70 -3.89 -15.87 -14.25
CA ALA A 70 -3.02 -16.15 -15.40
C ALA A 70 -1.52 -16.02 -15.08
N THR A 71 -1.16 -15.32 -13.99
CA THR A 71 0.23 -15.09 -13.64
C THR A 71 0.86 -16.34 -13.03
N ARG A 72 1.92 -16.85 -13.66
CA ARG A 72 2.83 -17.82 -13.03
C ARG A 72 3.85 -17.08 -12.17
N GLY A 73 3.90 -17.39 -10.88
CA GLY A 73 4.84 -16.77 -9.94
C GLY A 73 4.30 -15.46 -9.36
N ARG A 74 4.98 -14.33 -9.60
CA ARG A 74 4.65 -13.03 -8.98
C ARG A 74 4.12 -12.05 -10.02
N LEU A 75 2.95 -11.48 -9.77
CA LEU A 75 2.39 -10.43 -10.61
C LEU A 75 3.19 -9.13 -10.42
N VAL A 76 3.89 -8.73 -11.48
CA VAL A 76 4.66 -7.48 -11.53
C VAL A 76 3.76 -6.38 -12.08
N ARG A 77 3.63 -5.28 -11.33
CA ARG A 77 2.84 -4.11 -11.72
C ARG A 77 3.72 -2.87 -11.75
N HIS A 78 3.47 -1.98 -12.69
CA HIS A 78 4.23 -0.76 -12.93
C HIS A 78 3.42 0.47 -12.51
N PHE A 79 4.09 1.45 -11.92
CA PHE A 79 3.47 2.67 -11.41
C PHE A 79 4.34 3.89 -11.74
N PRO A 80 3.75 5.02 -12.18
CA PRO A 80 2.34 5.16 -12.51
C PRO A 80 1.98 4.50 -13.86
N ALA A 81 0.69 4.45 -14.17
CA ALA A 81 0.20 4.03 -15.49
C ALA A 81 0.17 5.21 -16.46
N ASN A 82 -0.20 6.40 -15.98
CA ASN A 82 -0.21 7.63 -16.75
C ASN A 82 0.35 8.80 -15.92
N ALA A 83 0.91 9.80 -16.58
CA ALA A 83 1.40 11.02 -15.95
C ALA A 83 1.08 12.23 -16.84
N THR A 84 0.50 13.27 -16.25
CA THR A 84 0.21 14.54 -16.91
C THR A 84 0.90 15.66 -16.15
N GLU A 85 1.71 16.43 -16.84
CA GLU A 85 2.39 17.61 -16.29
C GLU A 85 1.57 18.86 -16.59
N ILE A 86 1.37 19.69 -15.57
CA ILE A 86 0.56 20.91 -15.61
C ILE A 86 1.44 22.05 -15.08
N PRO A 87 1.48 23.23 -15.73
CA PRO A 87 2.19 24.39 -15.19
C PRO A 87 1.69 24.78 -13.80
N CYS A 88 2.59 25.20 -12.89
CA CYS A 88 2.20 25.61 -11.54
C CYS A 88 1.12 26.71 -11.54
N ARG A 89 1.21 27.67 -12.48
CA ARG A 89 0.22 28.75 -12.64
C ARG A 89 -1.22 28.23 -12.83
N ASP A 90 -1.38 27.13 -13.55
CA ASP A 90 -2.69 26.58 -13.88
C ASP A 90 -3.25 25.75 -12.71
N LEU A 91 -2.38 25.14 -11.91
CA LEU A 91 -2.80 24.51 -10.65
C LEU A 91 -3.07 25.53 -9.53
N GLU A 92 -2.43 26.69 -9.56
CA GLU A 92 -2.60 27.77 -8.58
C GLU A 92 -3.90 28.56 -8.81
N ASP A 93 -4.50 28.44 -10.00
CA ASP A 93 -5.84 28.94 -10.30
C ASP A 93 -6.91 28.27 -9.42
N GLU A 94 -7.68 29.09 -8.72
CA GLU A 94 -8.65 28.60 -7.73
C GLU A 94 -9.79 27.82 -8.39
N ASP A 95 -10.28 28.28 -9.55
CA ASP A 95 -11.35 27.62 -10.28
C ASP A 95 -10.90 26.24 -10.79
N PHE A 96 -9.67 26.12 -11.26
CA PHE A 96 -9.05 24.84 -11.61
C PHE A 96 -8.99 23.89 -10.41
N GLN A 97 -8.52 24.36 -9.25
CA GLN A 97 -8.47 23.54 -8.04
C GLN A 97 -9.86 23.06 -7.61
N VAL A 98 -10.86 23.94 -7.66
CA VAL A 98 -12.25 23.62 -7.33
C VAL A 98 -12.80 22.56 -8.30
N ALA A 99 -12.56 22.73 -9.60
CA ALA A 99 -13.00 21.78 -10.62
C ALA A 99 -12.34 20.40 -10.47
N LEU A 100 -11.02 20.38 -10.26
CA LEU A 100 -10.26 19.15 -10.03
C LEU A 100 -10.71 18.45 -8.75
N ALA A 101 -10.88 19.20 -7.65
CA ALA A 101 -11.31 18.67 -6.37
C ALA A 101 -12.71 18.07 -6.43
N LYS A 102 -13.67 18.76 -7.06
CA LYS A 102 -15.04 18.24 -7.30
C LYS A 102 -15.01 16.98 -8.17
N THR A 103 -14.18 16.97 -9.21
CA THR A 103 -14.01 15.81 -10.11
C THR A 103 -13.49 14.60 -9.36
N LEU A 104 -12.41 14.75 -8.59
CA LEU A 104 -11.84 13.67 -7.79
C LEU A 104 -12.79 13.19 -6.69
N ALA A 105 -13.50 14.11 -6.02
CA ALA A 105 -14.52 13.76 -5.04
C ALA A 105 -15.62 12.89 -5.66
N LYS A 106 -16.17 13.32 -6.80
CA LYS A 106 -17.20 12.57 -7.53
C LYS A 106 -16.70 11.20 -7.98
N MET A 107 -15.52 11.13 -8.60
CA MET A 107 -14.90 9.86 -9.01
C MET A 107 -14.67 8.92 -7.82
N SER A 108 -14.41 9.43 -6.62
CA SER A 108 -14.09 8.60 -5.45
C SER A 108 -15.27 7.76 -4.94
N HIS A 109 -16.52 8.21 -5.14
CA HIS A 109 -17.71 7.53 -4.62
C HIS A 109 -18.70 7.10 -5.71
N GLN A 110 -18.75 7.76 -6.87
CA GLN A 110 -19.74 7.45 -7.90
C GLN A 110 -19.30 6.26 -8.74
N THR A 111 -20.07 5.17 -8.74
CA THR A 111 -19.78 4.03 -9.61
C THR A 111 -20.21 4.27 -11.05
N VAL A 112 -19.46 3.72 -12.00
CA VAL A 112 -19.78 3.77 -13.44
C VAL A 112 -20.06 2.34 -13.92
N GLU A 113 -21.29 2.08 -14.37
CA GLU A 113 -21.74 0.71 -14.70
C GLU A 113 -20.95 0.07 -15.85
N GLU A 114 -20.46 0.87 -16.79
CA GLU A 114 -19.63 0.46 -17.93
C GLU A 114 -18.23 -0.01 -17.52
N THR A 115 -17.79 0.33 -16.31
CA THR A 115 -16.49 -0.10 -15.76
C THR A 115 -16.59 -1.37 -14.95
N LYS A 116 -17.81 -1.83 -14.66
CA LYS A 116 -18.05 -3.06 -13.93
C LYS A 116 -18.16 -4.22 -14.92
N HIS A 117 -17.48 -5.32 -14.61
CA HIS A 117 -17.58 -6.53 -15.41
C HIS A 117 -18.97 -7.13 -15.28
N LYS A 118 -19.55 -7.57 -16.40
CA LYS A 118 -20.87 -8.21 -16.45
C LYS A 118 -20.69 -9.66 -16.88
N VAL A 119 -21.38 -10.57 -16.20
CA VAL A 119 -21.43 -11.99 -16.53
C VAL A 119 -22.85 -12.41 -16.81
N LYS A 120 -23.01 -13.36 -17.72
CA LYS A 120 -24.32 -13.91 -18.05
C LYS A 120 -24.66 -15.03 -17.05
N LYS A 121 -25.67 -14.81 -16.20
CA LYS A 121 -26.22 -15.83 -15.29
C LYS A 121 -27.71 -15.98 -15.57
N ALA A 122 -28.21 -17.22 -15.64
CA ALA A 122 -29.62 -17.49 -15.96
C ALA A 122 -30.16 -16.72 -17.19
N LYS A 123 -29.34 -16.62 -18.26
CA LYS A 123 -29.59 -15.86 -19.49
C LYS A 123 -29.65 -14.32 -19.36
N GLN A 124 -29.50 -13.75 -18.16
CA GLN A 124 -29.45 -12.31 -17.92
C GLN A 124 -28.03 -11.84 -17.59
N ASN A 125 -27.72 -10.57 -17.87
CA ASN A 125 -26.43 -9.98 -17.54
C ASN A 125 -26.47 -9.39 -16.13
N HIS A 126 -25.60 -9.88 -15.26
CA HIS A 126 -25.44 -9.41 -13.90
C HIS A 126 -24.04 -8.82 -13.73
N VAL A 127 -23.92 -7.77 -12.91
CA VAL A 127 -22.62 -7.28 -12.46
C VAL A 127 -21.91 -8.40 -11.70
N GLU A 128 -20.65 -8.65 -12.06
CA GLU A 128 -19.79 -9.57 -11.32
C GLU A 128 -19.10 -8.81 -10.19
N ASP A 129 -19.74 -8.77 -9.02
CA ASP A 129 -19.26 -8.09 -7.81
C ASP A 129 -17.88 -8.58 -7.34
N ARG A 130 -17.44 -9.74 -7.82
CA ARG A 130 -16.14 -10.34 -7.48
C ARG A 130 -15.01 -9.80 -8.32
N GLU A 131 -15.29 -9.11 -9.42
CA GLU A 131 -14.26 -8.56 -10.28
C GLU A 131 -13.88 -7.13 -9.84
N THR A 132 -12.64 -6.72 -10.11
CA THR A 132 -12.24 -5.33 -9.92
C THR A 132 -12.95 -4.41 -10.92
N VAL A 133 -13.24 -3.20 -10.47
CA VAL A 133 -13.66 -2.10 -11.35
C VAL A 133 -12.50 -1.75 -12.29
N HIS A 134 -12.79 -1.60 -13.59
CA HIS A 134 -11.80 -1.16 -14.56
C HIS A 134 -11.40 0.30 -14.29
N PRO A 135 -10.09 0.62 -14.18
CA PRO A 135 -9.64 1.92 -13.67
C PRO A 135 -9.75 3.09 -14.67
N ARG A 136 -10.44 2.92 -15.81
CA ARG A 136 -10.37 3.82 -16.97
C ARG A 136 -10.82 5.25 -16.68
N ILE A 137 -11.70 5.43 -15.69
CA ILE A 137 -12.21 6.76 -15.31
C ILE A 137 -11.10 7.63 -14.73
N VAL A 138 -10.14 7.03 -14.01
CA VAL A 138 -9.02 7.76 -13.40
C VAL A 138 -7.73 7.58 -14.20
N VAL A 139 -7.50 6.41 -14.79
CA VAL A 139 -6.26 6.12 -15.51
C VAL A 139 -6.27 6.65 -16.95
N ASP A 140 -7.44 6.76 -17.59
CA ASP A 140 -7.55 7.19 -19.00
C ASP A 140 -8.29 8.53 -19.14
N LEU A 141 -9.51 8.64 -18.60
CA LEU A 141 -10.36 9.82 -18.75
C LEU A 141 -9.79 11.04 -18.03
N LEU A 142 -9.38 10.91 -16.76
CA LEU A 142 -8.83 12.04 -15.99
C LEU A 142 -7.57 12.65 -16.68
N PRO A 143 -6.54 11.87 -17.08
CA PRO A 143 -5.44 12.40 -17.89
C PRO A 143 -5.90 13.00 -19.23
N GLY A 144 -6.96 12.45 -19.85
CA GLY A 144 -7.60 13.06 -21.02
C GLY A 144 -8.11 14.48 -20.76
N ILE A 145 -8.75 14.71 -19.62
CA ILE A 145 -9.22 16.04 -19.20
C ILE A 145 -8.04 16.96 -18.87
N LEU A 146 -7.06 16.47 -18.10
CA LEU A 146 -5.93 17.26 -17.63
C LEU A 146 -5.01 17.73 -18.77
N ARG A 147 -4.97 17.01 -19.90
CA ARG A 147 -4.28 17.45 -21.12
C ARG A 147 -4.82 18.75 -21.72
N GLY A 148 -6.00 19.22 -21.32
CA GLY A 148 -6.47 20.56 -21.70
C GLY A 148 -5.67 21.69 -21.06
N ALA A 149 -5.03 21.44 -19.91
CA ALA A 149 -4.25 22.40 -19.14
C ALA A 149 -2.76 22.02 -19.05
N GLY A 150 -2.32 20.98 -19.76
CA GLY A 150 -1.00 20.40 -19.61
C GLY A 150 -0.68 19.37 -20.68
N GLU A 151 0.36 18.59 -20.45
CA GLU A 151 0.84 17.61 -21.43
C GLU A 151 1.10 16.24 -20.80
N GLN A 152 0.98 15.19 -21.61
CA GLN A 152 1.32 13.85 -21.16
C GLN A 152 2.83 13.67 -21.16
N VAL A 153 3.39 13.24 -20.03
CA VAL A 153 4.83 13.11 -19.83
C VAL A 153 5.22 11.69 -19.45
N THR A 154 6.46 11.31 -19.74
CA THR A 154 7.04 10.07 -19.22
C THR A 154 7.82 10.36 -17.95
N VAL A 155 7.49 9.65 -16.87
CA VAL A 155 8.15 9.82 -15.56
C VAL A 155 8.89 8.56 -15.14
N THR A 156 9.85 8.70 -14.23
CA THR A 156 10.57 7.55 -13.66
C THR A 156 9.60 6.68 -12.86
N GLY A 157 9.21 5.54 -13.44
CA GLY A 157 8.31 4.59 -12.81
C GLY A 157 8.98 3.71 -11.74
N ILE A 158 8.13 2.97 -11.02
CA ILE A 158 8.51 1.90 -10.10
C ILE A 158 7.77 0.62 -10.46
N SER A 159 8.34 -0.50 -10.03
CA SER A 159 7.70 -1.81 -10.18
C SER A 159 7.50 -2.43 -8.80
N LYS A 160 6.33 -3.04 -8.61
CA LYS A 160 5.99 -3.77 -7.39
C LYS A 160 5.50 -5.16 -7.77
N ASN A 161 5.96 -6.14 -7.01
CA ASN A 161 5.33 -7.45 -7.01
C ASN A 161 4.11 -7.39 -6.10
N THR A 162 2.93 -7.48 -6.68
CA THR A 162 1.67 -7.62 -5.95
C THR A 162 1.32 -9.10 -5.85
N HIS A 163 0.82 -9.49 -4.69
CA HIS A 163 0.40 -10.86 -4.44
C HIS A 163 -1.04 -10.77 -3.98
N GLU A 164 -1.92 -11.15 -4.89
CA GLU A 164 -3.35 -11.27 -4.68
C GLU A 164 -3.68 -12.76 -4.79
N GLU A 165 -4.69 -13.21 -4.07
CA GLU A 165 -5.13 -14.61 -4.11
C GLU A 165 -6.62 -14.66 -4.39
N VAL A 166 -6.99 -15.18 -5.56
CA VAL A 166 -8.40 -15.44 -5.87
C VAL A 166 -8.78 -16.77 -5.21
N MET A 167 -8.91 -16.78 -3.88
CA MET A 167 -9.37 -17.95 -3.14
C MET A 167 -10.90 -17.99 -3.11
N TRP A 168 -11.45 -19.12 -3.56
CA TRP A 168 -12.86 -19.43 -3.51
C TRP A 168 -13.09 -20.64 -2.61
N ASN A 169 -13.50 -20.40 -1.36
CA ASN A 169 -14.01 -21.45 -0.47
C ASN A 169 -15.30 -20.96 0.20
N ASN A 170 -16.45 -21.15 -0.48
CA ASN A 170 -17.76 -20.66 -0.03
C ASN A 170 -17.79 -19.19 0.45
N SER A 171 -16.92 -18.34 -0.09
CA SER A 171 -16.87 -16.90 0.20
C SER A 171 -17.54 -16.11 -0.91
N LYS A 172 -18.32 -15.08 -0.56
CA LYS A 172 -18.97 -14.18 -1.55
C LYS A 172 -17.94 -13.41 -2.40
N LEU A 173 -16.83 -13.00 -1.79
CA LEU A 173 -15.79 -12.16 -2.40
C LEU A 173 -14.41 -12.83 -2.31
N PRO A 174 -13.54 -12.65 -3.33
CA PRO A 174 -12.17 -13.13 -3.27
C PRO A 174 -11.37 -12.35 -2.21
N TRP A 175 -10.39 -13.01 -1.60
CA TRP A 175 -9.47 -12.32 -0.70
C TRP A 175 -8.55 -11.39 -1.51
N ARG A 176 -8.42 -10.13 -1.06
CA ARG A 176 -7.57 -9.14 -1.71
C ARG A 176 -6.80 -8.35 -0.67
N ARG A 177 -5.59 -7.95 -1.02
CA ARG A 177 -4.83 -7.01 -0.20
C ARG A 177 -5.44 -5.62 -0.29
N SER A 178 -5.27 -4.85 0.77
CA SER A 178 -5.82 -3.50 0.86
C SER A 178 -5.31 -2.59 -0.28
N PRO A 179 -6.20 -2.05 -1.13
CA PRO A 179 -5.84 -1.11 -2.19
C PRO A 179 -5.21 0.16 -1.62
N LEU A 180 -5.72 0.62 -0.47
CA LEU A 180 -5.19 1.77 0.27
C LEU A 180 -3.75 1.53 0.74
N TRP A 181 -3.43 0.31 1.16
CA TRP A 181 -2.06 -0.04 1.55
C TRP A 181 -1.10 -0.02 0.35
N LEU A 182 -1.53 -0.50 -0.82
CA LEU A 182 -0.74 -0.37 -2.02
C LEU A 182 -0.52 1.10 -2.40
N LEU A 183 -1.58 1.91 -2.36
CA LEU A 183 -1.53 3.35 -2.61
C LEU A 183 -0.45 4.01 -1.75
N ILE A 184 -0.48 3.79 -0.44
CA ILE A 184 0.50 4.33 0.51
C ILE A 184 1.93 3.89 0.15
N ARG A 185 2.16 2.60 -0.13
CA ARG A 185 3.49 2.09 -0.48
C ARG A 185 4.01 2.58 -1.83
N VAL A 186 3.13 2.87 -2.78
CA VAL A 186 3.47 3.45 -4.08
C VAL A 186 3.80 4.92 -3.88
N GLY A 187 2.91 5.70 -3.26
CA GLY A 187 3.11 7.12 -2.98
C GLY A 187 4.39 7.40 -2.18
N LEU A 188 4.65 6.65 -1.12
CA LEU A 188 5.89 6.78 -0.33
C LEU A 188 7.14 6.56 -1.19
N GLN A 189 7.16 5.50 -2.01
CA GLN A 189 8.32 5.21 -2.85
C GLN A 189 8.50 6.26 -3.95
N LEU A 190 7.41 6.68 -4.59
CA LEU A 190 7.45 7.72 -5.62
C LEU A 190 7.98 9.03 -5.02
N THR A 191 7.42 9.52 -3.91
CA THR A 191 7.92 10.73 -3.24
C THR A 191 9.42 10.64 -2.95
N MET A 192 9.90 9.53 -2.36
CA MET A 192 11.32 9.40 -2.05
C MET A 192 12.20 9.44 -3.30
N ILE A 193 11.79 8.79 -4.39
CA ILE A 193 12.50 8.79 -5.68
C ILE A 193 12.51 10.18 -6.31
N ARG A 194 11.42 10.94 -6.20
CA ARG A 194 11.35 12.31 -6.74
C ARG A 194 12.19 13.29 -5.91
N CYS A 195 12.26 13.10 -4.58
CA CYS A 195 13.02 14.00 -3.70
C CYS A 195 14.53 13.72 -3.67
N SER A 196 14.98 12.51 -4.01
CA SER A 196 16.40 12.15 -3.88
C SER A 196 16.82 11.05 -4.85
N SER A 197 18.05 11.15 -5.35
CA SER A 197 18.71 10.10 -6.13
C SER A 197 18.83 8.78 -5.35
N ARG A 198 18.95 8.84 -4.01
CA ARG A 198 18.96 7.67 -3.12
C ARG A 198 17.55 7.20 -2.72
N GLY A 199 16.50 7.79 -3.26
CA GLY A 199 15.11 7.55 -2.85
C GLY A 199 14.69 6.09 -2.87
N ARG A 200 15.22 5.31 -3.82
CA ARG A 200 14.97 3.86 -3.90
C ARG A 200 15.52 3.10 -2.69
N ASP A 201 16.70 3.46 -2.23
CA ASP A 201 17.37 2.80 -1.10
C ASP A 201 16.76 3.26 0.22
N VAL A 202 16.54 4.57 0.36
CA VAL A 202 15.84 5.16 1.51
C VAL A 202 14.46 4.54 1.71
N TYR A 203 13.71 4.30 0.62
CA TYR A 203 12.44 3.59 0.72
C TYR A 203 12.60 2.16 1.26
N LYS A 204 13.60 1.41 0.80
CA LYS A 204 13.81 0.04 1.27
C LYS A 204 14.27 0.01 2.73
N GLU A 205 15.17 0.91 3.13
CA GLU A 205 15.62 1.12 4.53
C GLU A 205 14.41 1.45 5.43
N PHE A 206 13.59 2.43 5.03
CA PHE A 206 12.37 2.81 5.74
C PHE A 206 11.38 1.65 5.88
N MET A 207 11.23 0.80 4.86
CA MET A 207 10.35 -0.36 4.97
C MET A 207 10.85 -1.39 5.99
N VAL A 208 12.17 -1.55 6.19
CA VAL A 208 12.71 -2.41 7.27
C VAL A 208 12.42 -1.76 8.62
N PHE A 209 12.70 -0.47 8.75
CA PHE A 209 12.41 0.29 9.97
C PHE A 209 10.94 0.16 10.38
N MET A 210 10.01 0.39 9.46
CA MET A 210 8.57 0.24 9.73
C MET A 210 8.19 -1.19 10.18
N MET A 211 8.80 -2.23 9.59
CA MET A 211 8.56 -3.61 10.01
C MET A 211 9.08 -3.87 11.42
N ALA A 212 10.22 -3.29 11.79
CA ALA A 212 10.77 -3.38 13.13
C ALA A 212 9.91 -2.62 14.15
N GLU A 213 9.41 -1.42 13.82
CA GLU A 213 8.48 -0.68 14.68
C GLU A 213 7.21 -1.49 14.95
N ALA A 214 6.62 -2.07 13.91
CA ALA A 214 5.46 -2.95 14.07
C ALA A 214 5.78 -4.15 14.99
N LEU A 215 6.97 -4.73 14.86
CA LEU A 215 7.45 -5.81 15.72
C LEU A 215 7.59 -5.36 17.18
N SER A 216 8.22 -4.22 17.44
CA SER A 216 8.38 -3.67 18.80
C SER A 216 7.01 -3.44 19.46
N ILE A 217 6.05 -2.87 18.73
CA ILE A 217 4.68 -2.69 19.22
C ILE A 217 4.05 -4.04 19.54
N SER A 218 4.13 -5.02 18.65
CA SER A 218 3.57 -6.36 18.87
C SER A 218 4.22 -7.08 20.05
N THR A 219 5.54 -6.95 20.25
CA THR A 219 6.24 -7.50 21.42
C THR A 219 5.72 -6.88 22.70
N LYS A 220 5.59 -5.54 22.75
CA LYS A 220 5.07 -4.82 23.93
C LYS A 220 3.62 -5.16 24.27
N HIS A 221 2.80 -5.48 23.27
CA HIS A 221 1.41 -5.90 23.45
C HIS A 221 1.25 -7.41 23.69
N GLY A 222 2.35 -8.15 23.85
CA GLY A 222 2.30 -9.57 24.18
C GLY A 222 1.73 -10.45 23.07
N ALA A 223 1.92 -10.09 21.79
CA ALA A 223 1.48 -10.92 20.66
C ALA A 223 2.01 -12.36 20.74
N ALA A 224 1.35 -13.30 20.07
CA ALA A 224 1.68 -14.73 20.15
C ALA A 224 3.09 -15.02 19.60
N SER A 225 3.74 -16.06 20.13
CA SER A 225 5.16 -16.34 19.84
C SER A 225 5.41 -16.64 18.35
N ASP A 226 4.48 -17.32 17.69
CA ASP A 226 4.50 -17.60 16.25
C ASP A 226 4.41 -16.31 15.41
N GLN A 227 3.58 -15.36 15.83
CA GLN A 227 3.44 -14.05 15.19
C GLN A 227 4.73 -13.24 15.33
N LEU A 228 5.28 -13.14 16.56
CA LEU A 228 6.53 -12.44 16.83
C LEU A 228 7.71 -13.05 16.06
N HIS A 229 7.80 -14.37 16.02
CA HIS A 229 8.81 -15.07 15.23
C HIS A 229 8.67 -14.76 13.73
N THR A 230 7.45 -14.83 13.21
CA THR A 230 7.16 -14.53 11.79
C THR A 230 7.52 -13.09 11.43
N MET A 231 7.18 -12.13 12.28
CA MET A 231 7.52 -10.71 12.10
C MET A 231 9.03 -10.48 12.14
N SER A 232 9.71 -11.04 13.13
CA SER A 232 11.18 -10.99 13.25
C SER A 232 11.86 -11.56 12.00
N ALA A 233 11.46 -12.75 11.56
CA ALA A 233 11.99 -13.38 10.35
C ALA A 233 11.74 -12.53 9.10
N LYS A 234 10.58 -11.85 8.99
CA LYS A 234 10.29 -10.93 7.87
C LYS A 234 11.21 -9.70 7.89
N ALA A 235 11.42 -9.09 9.05
CA ALA A 235 12.33 -7.95 9.21
C ALA A 235 13.78 -8.35 8.88
N CYS A 236 14.29 -9.44 9.45
CA CYS A 236 15.64 -9.95 9.18
C CYS A 236 15.87 -10.26 7.70
N ARG A 237 14.94 -10.98 7.05
CA ARG A 237 15.03 -11.27 5.61
C ARG A 237 15.02 -10.00 4.76
N ARG A 238 14.29 -8.96 5.18
CA ARG A 238 14.27 -7.69 4.45
C ARG A 238 15.57 -6.93 4.63
N LEU A 239 16.16 -6.98 5.83
CA LEU A 239 17.48 -6.40 6.11
C LEU A 239 18.57 -7.08 5.28
N CYS A 240 18.57 -8.42 5.18
CA CYS A 240 19.53 -9.16 4.34
C CYS A 240 19.41 -8.78 2.86
N LYS A 241 18.21 -8.44 2.37
CA LYS A 241 17.98 -7.99 0.98
C LYS A 241 18.50 -6.59 0.68
N LEU A 242 18.92 -5.83 1.70
CA LEU A 242 19.62 -4.56 1.48
C LEU A 242 21.08 -4.77 1.09
N ASP A 243 21.62 -6.00 1.26
CA ASP A 243 23.00 -6.42 0.98
C ASP A 243 24.03 -5.66 1.84
N GLN A 244 24.16 -4.36 1.63
CA GLN A 244 25.05 -3.46 2.37
C GLN A 244 24.28 -2.23 2.89
N PRO A 245 23.45 -2.38 3.94
CA PRO A 245 22.78 -1.23 4.54
C PRO A 245 23.81 -0.28 5.13
N ARG A 246 23.61 1.04 4.95
CA ARG A 246 24.47 2.03 5.61
C ARG A 246 24.33 1.93 7.12
N ASP A 247 25.46 1.91 7.81
CA ASP A 247 25.47 2.03 9.26
C ASP A 247 24.85 3.36 9.69
N GLY A 248 24.12 3.31 10.80
CA GLY A 248 23.43 4.46 11.35
C GLY A 248 22.50 4.08 12.49
N ARG A 249 21.97 5.10 13.18
CA ARG A 249 21.09 4.92 14.35
C ARG A 249 19.86 4.05 14.04
N TRP A 250 19.30 4.17 12.84
CA TRP A 250 18.15 3.38 12.40
C TRP A 250 18.45 1.87 12.40
N LEU A 251 19.67 1.47 11.99
CA LEU A 251 20.07 0.07 11.93
C LEU A 251 20.34 -0.50 13.33
N THR A 252 21.01 0.27 14.19
CA THR A 252 21.21 -0.08 15.60
C THR A 252 19.87 -0.26 16.32
N HIS A 253 18.92 0.64 16.06
CA HIS A 253 17.57 0.57 16.60
C HIS A 253 16.82 -0.70 16.17
N ILE A 254 16.89 -1.06 14.88
CA ILE A 254 16.31 -2.32 14.39
C ILE A 254 16.95 -3.54 15.07
N ARG A 255 18.28 -3.55 15.19
CA ARG A 255 19.00 -4.65 15.88
C ARG A 255 18.58 -4.79 17.33
N HIS A 256 18.38 -3.67 18.02
CA HIS A 256 17.89 -3.65 19.39
C HIS A 256 16.49 -4.28 19.50
N ILE A 257 15.54 -3.83 18.67
CA ILE A 257 14.17 -4.41 18.63
C ILE A 257 14.22 -5.92 18.38
N LEU A 258 15.01 -6.37 17.41
CA LEU A 258 15.14 -7.80 17.11
C LEU A 258 15.72 -8.60 18.29
N SER A 259 16.68 -8.02 19.01
CA SER A 259 17.26 -8.62 20.22
C SER A 259 16.23 -8.71 21.35
N GLU A 260 15.47 -7.64 21.61
CA GLU A 260 14.41 -7.63 22.63
C GLU A 260 13.34 -8.68 22.34
N THR A 261 12.85 -8.75 21.10
CA THR A 261 11.88 -9.77 20.70
C THR A 261 12.45 -11.18 20.83
N SER A 262 13.71 -11.38 20.46
CA SER A 262 14.37 -12.70 20.60
C SER A 262 14.49 -13.13 22.06
N GLN A 263 14.84 -12.20 22.97
CA GLN A 263 14.90 -12.47 24.40
C GLN A 263 13.51 -12.80 24.97
N SER A 264 12.48 -12.07 24.55
CA SER A 264 11.10 -12.36 24.94
C SER A 264 10.64 -13.74 24.49
N LEU A 265 10.98 -14.14 23.26
CA LEU A 265 10.67 -15.48 22.74
C LEU A 265 11.43 -16.58 23.49
N ALA A 266 12.71 -16.36 23.80
CA ALA A 266 13.52 -17.31 24.58
C ALA A 266 12.94 -17.49 25.98
N HIS A 267 12.59 -16.40 26.67
CA HIS A 267 11.99 -16.47 28.00
C HIS A 267 10.67 -17.25 28.01
N ARG A 268 9.80 -17.04 27.02
CA ARG A 268 8.55 -17.81 26.88
C ARG A 268 8.83 -19.30 26.65
N TRP A 269 9.85 -19.62 25.88
CA TRP A 269 10.25 -21.00 25.63
C TRP A 269 10.77 -21.67 26.90
N ASP A 270 11.59 -20.98 27.69
CA ASP A 270 12.10 -21.48 28.97
C ASP A 270 10.96 -21.76 29.95
N GLN A 271 9.97 -20.86 30.03
CA GLN A 271 8.76 -21.09 30.86
C GLN A 271 7.99 -22.34 30.42
N ILE A 272 7.77 -22.52 29.12
CA ILE A 272 7.10 -23.72 28.59
C ILE A 272 7.91 -24.97 28.96
N CYS A 273 9.24 -24.94 28.84
CA CYS A 273 10.07 -26.08 29.21
C CYS A 273 9.93 -26.40 30.70
N MET A 274 10.04 -25.39 31.58
CA MET A 274 9.90 -25.58 33.03
C MET A 274 8.51 -26.10 33.43
N GLU A 275 7.44 -25.66 32.79
CA GLU A 275 6.07 -26.15 33.04
C GLU A 275 5.89 -27.61 32.60
N ASN A 276 6.59 -28.03 31.54
CA ASN A 276 6.53 -29.39 31.00
C ASN A 276 7.58 -30.34 31.61
N GLU A 277 8.56 -29.82 32.36
CA GLU A 277 9.49 -30.58 33.22
C GLU A 277 8.80 -31.11 34.49
N GLY A 278 7.59 -31.67 34.35
CA GLY A 278 6.99 -32.50 35.37
C GLY A 278 7.85 -33.73 35.64
N PRO A 279 7.79 -34.33 36.84
CA PRO A 279 8.54 -35.55 37.12
C PRO A 279 8.14 -36.61 36.10
N LEU A 280 9.13 -37.15 35.38
CA LEU A 280 8.94 -38.31 34.53
C LEU A 280 8.30 -39.41 35.40
N ASP A 281 7.11 -39.88 35.03
CA ASP A 281 6.48 -41.02 35.70
C ASP A 281 7.22 -42.29 35.29
N LEU A 282 8.39 -42.50 35.90
CA LEU A 282 9.25 -43.65 35.67
C LEU A 282 8.51 -44.97 35.99
N LYS A 283 7.47 -44.93 36.84
CA LYS A 283 6.62 -46.10 37.13
C LYS A 283 5.70 -46.46 35.96
N ALA A 284 5.22 -45.47 35.20
CA ALA A 284 4.47 -45.73 33.96
C ALA A 284 5.36 -46.40 32.89
N ILE A 285 6.65 -46.07 32.85
CA ILE A 285 7.61 -46.70 31.93
C ILE A 285 7.91 -48.16 32.34
N GLU A 286 8.02 -48.46 33.63
CA GLU A 286 8.18 -49.84 34.12
C GLU A 286 6.99 -50.76 33.77
N SER A 287 5.81 -50.19 33.53
CA SER A 287 4.61 -50.95 33.15
C SER A 287 4.55 -51.30 31.65
N PHE A 288 5.35 -50.64 30.80
CA PHE A 288 5.51 -50.98 29.39
C PHE A 288 6.49 -52.16 29.25
N LYS A 289 5.97 -53.38 29.35
CA LYS A 289 6.68 -54.59 28.91
C LYS A 289 6.64 -54.69 27.38
N LEU A 290 7.81 -54.69 26.74
CA LEU A 290 8.04 -55.08 25.34
C LEU A 290 7.69 -56.55 25.09
#